data_AF-C3YZG0-F1
#
_entry.id   AF-C3YZG0-F1
#
_cell.length_a   1.000
_cell.length_b   1.000
_cell.length_c   1.000
_cell.angle_alpha   90.00
_cell.angle_beta   90.00
_cell.angle_gamma   90.00
#
_symmetry.space_group_name_H-M   'P 1'
#
loop_
_entity.id
_entity.type
_entity.pdbx_description
1 polymer ?
#
loop_
_entity_poly.entity_id
_entity_poly.type
_entity_poly.pdbx_seq_one_letter_code
_entity_poly.pdbx_strand_id
1 'polypeptide(L)'
;FMTDKTSYVVGPVRLRQLRMAKDSSCKLAKPVEGIFNNCTDEYSHLTQDSSSYGMGWSETPYANASSLVQNETNPWVYRHSADIPVVGTHATYWDGGYYVTFANITPTAVLATVAQLEPSGWIDRYTRAVFIEMTIYNPHANLFSVVNLLSE
;
A
#
# COMPACT_ATOMS: atom_id res chain seq x y z
N PHE A 1 -13.85 -1.99 -20.86
CA PHE A 1 -13.40 -3.29 -21.38
C PHE A 1 -11.87 -3.30 -21.43
N MET A 2 -11.26 -4.46 -21.19
CA MET A 2 -9.83 -4.70 -21.36
C MET A 2 -9.46 -4.69 -22.86
N THR A 3 -8.18 -4.85 -23.18
CA THR A 3 -7.67 -4.86 -24.57
C THR A 3 -8.33 -5.95 -25.43
N ASP A 4 -8.75 -7.05 -24.82
CA ASP A 4 -9.49 -8.15 -25.48
C ASP A 4 -10.92 -7.76 -25.91
N LYS A 5 -11.43 -6.60 -25.48
CA LYS A 5 -12.78 -6.07 -25.71
C LYS A 5 -13.92 -6.93 -25.17
N THR A 6 -13.62 -8.02 -24.48
CA THR A 6 -14.61 -8.96 -23.93
C THR A 6 -14.65 -8.93 -22.42
N SER A 7 -13.49 -8.76 -21.78
CA SER A 7 -13.39 -8.75 -20.32
C SER A 7 -13.52 -7.32 -19.79
N TYR A 8 -14.01 -7.17 -18.57
CA TYR A 8 -14.07 -5.87 -17.90
C TYR A 8 -13.76 -5.99 -16.40
N VAL A 9 -13.24 -4.90 -15.84
CA VAL A 9 -12.96 -4.81 -14.40
C VAL A 9 -14.27 -4.68 -13.64
N VAL A 10 -14.42 -5.46 -12.59
CA VAL A 10 -15.58 -5.43 -11.69
C VAL A 10 -15.14 -4.85 -10.36
N GLY A 11 -15.86 -3.82 -9.91
CA GLY A 11 -15.52 -3.08 -8.70
C GLY A 11 -14.30 -2.17 -8.89
N PRO A 12 -13.80 -1.59 -7.78
CA PRO A 12 -12.65 -0.70 -7.81
C PRO A 12 -11.33 -1.49 -7.94
N VAL A 13 -10.32 -0.84 -8.52
CA VAL A 13 -8.93 -1.30 -8.45
C VAL A 13 -8.28 -0.70 -7.21
N ARG A 14 -7.47 -1.46 -6.49
CA ARG A 14 -6.82 -0.99 -5.26
C ARG A 14 -5.30 -1.12 -5.36
N LEU A 15 -4.59 -0.10 -4.89
CA LEU A 15 -3.22 -0.25 -4.42
C LEU A 15 -3.27 -0.50 -2.92
N ARG A 16 -2.53 -1.48 -2.44
CA ARG A 16 -2.33 -1.73 -1.02
C ARG A 16 -0.85 -1.75 -0.72
N GLN A 17 -0.41 -0.94 0.24
CA GLN A 17 0.97 -0.84 0.65
C GLN A 17 1.15 -1.39 2.06
N LEU A 18 2.21 -2.20 2.23
CA LEU A 18 2.75 -2.59 3.52
C LEU A 18 4.13 -1.98 3.73
N ARG A 19 4.37 -1.53 4.95
CA ARG A 19 5.60 -0.83 5.33
C ARG A 19 6.02 -1.16 6.76
N MET A 20 7.28 -0.90 7.06
CA MET A 20 7.86 -1.10 8.39
C MET A 20 7.74 0.15 9.23
N ALA A 21 7.51 -0.02 10.54
CA ALA A 21 7.55 1.10 11.47
C ALA A 21 8.94 1.76 11.46
N LYS A 22 9.00 3.11 11.54
CA LYS A 22 10.28 3.85 11.53
C LYS A 22 11.19 3.46 12.69
N ASP A 23 10.60 3.15 13.84
CA ASP A 23 11.30 2.65 15.04
C ASP A 23 11.51 1.14 15.02
N SER A 24 11.61 0.53 13.84
CA SER A 24 11.96 -0.89 13.72
C SER A 24 13.24 -1.19 14.49
N SER A 25 13.34 -2.39 15.06
CA SER A 25 14.43 -2.90 15.90
C SER A 25 15.83 -2.85 15.28
N CYS A 26 15.95 -2.38 14.04
CA CYS A 26 17.18 -2.24 13.32
C CYS A 26 18.13 -1.28 14.06
N LYS A 27 19.28 -1.82 14.47
CA LYS A 27 20.37 -1.06 15.09
C LYS A 27 21.57 -1.08 14.16
N LEU A 28 22.09 0.10 13.86
CA LEU A 28 23.34 0.22 13.13
C LEU A 28 24.47 -0.37 13.97
N ALA A 29 25.46 -0.97 13.30
CA ALA A 29 26.66 -1.40 14.01
C ALA A 29 27.48 -0.16 14.40
N LYS A 30 28.06 -0.15 15.60
CA LYS A 30 28.85 0.98 16.14
C LYS A 30 29.85 1.61 15.14
N PRO A 31 30.58 0.83 14.30
CA PRO A 31 31.51 1.42 13.34
C PRO A 31 30.85 2.29 12.25
N VAL A 32 29.55 2.10 11.99
CA VAL A 32 28.80 2.78 10.92
C VAL A 32 27.74 3.76 11.43
N GLU A 33 27.49 3.81 12.74
CA GLU A 33 26.54 4.73 13.39
C GLU A 33 26.85 6.22 13.11
N GLY A 34 28.11 6.57 12.81
CA GLY A 34 28.50 7.93 12.42
C GLY A 34 28.48 8.22 10.91
N ILE A 35 28.15 7.21 10.09
CA ILE A 35 28.15 7.29 8.62
C ILE A 35 26.73 7.24 8.08
N PHE A 36 25.88 6.37 8.64
CA PHE A 36 24.48 6.24 8.27
C PHE A 36 23.59 6.70 9.42
N ASN A 37 22.53 7.43 9.08
CA ASN A 37 21.59 7.95 10.09
C ASN A 37 20.39 7.04 10.33
N ASN A 38 20.13 6.10 9.42
CA ASN A 38 18.91 5.31 9.41
C ASN A 38 19.19 3.92 8.85
N CYS A 39 18.54 2.93 9.43
CA CYS A 39 18.50 1.58 8.89
C CYS A 39 17.07 1.06 8.85
N THR A 40 16.86 -0.02 8.12
CA THR A 40 15.54 -0.61 7.95
C THR A 40 15.67 -2.12 7.94
N ASP A 41 14.81 -2.81 8.68
CA ASP A 41 14.86 -4.26 8.81
C ASP A 41 14.07 -4.98 7.70
N GLU A 42 14.18 -6.31 7.67
CA GLU A 42 13.29 -7.19 6.90
C GLU A 42 11.83 -7.02 7.33
N TYR A 43 10.88 -7.35 6.44
CA TYR A 43 9.47 -7.30 6.81
C TYR A 43 9.14 -8.37 7.85
N SER A 44 8.47 -7.95 8.91
CA SER A 44 7.81 -8.85 9.86
C SER A 44 6.47 -8.27 10.27
N HIS A 45 5.47 -9.14 10.38
CA HIS A 45 4.12 -8.76 10.83
C HIS A 45 4.13 -8.06 12.19
N LEU A 46 5.05 -8.43 13.09
CA LEU A 46 5.15 -7.84 14.42
C LEU A 46 5.70 -6.41 14.43
N THR A 47 6.45 -6.05 13.39
CA THR A 47 7.14 -4.76 13.25
C THR A 47 6.58 -3.93 12.10
N GLN A 48 5.47 -4.36 11.52
CA GLN A 48 4.78 -3.60 10.48
C GLN A 48 4.23 -2.29 11.05
N ASP A 49 4.18 -1.27 10.20
CA ASP A 49 3.58 -0.01 10.57
C ASP A 49 2.05 -0.12 10.51
N SER A 50 1.40 0.20 11.63
CA SER A 50 -0.06 0.27 11.74
C SER A 50 -0.56 1.66 12.16
N SER A 51 0.29 2.69 12.04
CA SER A 51 -0.03 4.04 12.50
C SER A 51 -0.76 4.85 11.43
N SER A 52 -1.43 5.92 11.85
CA SER A 52 -2.05 6.88 10.92
C SER A 52 -1.18 8.11 10.76
N TYR A 53 -1.07 8.59 9.52
CA TYR A 53 -0.18 9.69 9.15
C TYR A 53 -0.93 10.78 8.37
N GLY A 54 -0.29 11.95 8.31
CA GLY A 54 -0.61 12.96 7.33
C GLY A 54 0.06 12.70 5.99
N MET A 55 -0.17 13.60 5.02
CA MET A 55 0.49 13.56 3.73
C MET A 55 2.01 13.50 3.88
N GLY A 56 2.65 12.61 3.11
CA GLY A 56 4.09 12.41 3.13
C GLY A 56 4.62 11.75 4.41
N TRP A 57 3.82 10.87 5.03
CA TRP A 57 4.19 10.16 6.25
C TRP A 57 4.56 11.09 7.41
N SER A 58 3.92 12.26 7.45
CA SER A 58 4.08 13.26 8.50
C SER A 58 3.36 12.80 9.76
N GLU A 59 4.00 13.01 10.91
CA GLU A 59 3.39 12.73 12.20
C GLU A 59 2.22 13.69 12.41
N THR A 60 1.04 13.14 12.66
CA THR A 60 -0.13 13.95 12.98
C THR A 60 -0.09 14.33 14.45
N PRO A 61 -0.20 15.62 14.82
CA PRO A 61 -0.31 16.01 16.22
C PRO A 61 -1.49 15.30 16.87
N TYR A 62 -1.30 14.74 18.07
CA TYR A 62 -2.32 13.99 18.82
C TYR A 62 -3.69 14.71 18.91
N ALA A 63 -3.68 16.04 18.92
CA ALA A 63 -4.90 16.87 18.96
C ALA A 63 -5.78 16.77 17.69
N ASN A 64 -5.20 16.37 16.55
CA ASN A 64 -5.86 16.28 15.25
C ASN A 64 -6.01 14.84 14.75
N ALA A 65 -5.57 13.83 15.51
CA ALA A 65 -5.70 12.41 15.11
C ALA A 65 -7.18 12.01 14.92
N SER A 66 -8.09 12.58 15.72
CA SER A 66 -9.55 12.43 15.59
C SER A 66 -10.15 13.18 14.38
N SER A 67 -9.39 14.07 13.75
CA SER A 67 -9.79 14.83 12.55
C SER A 67 -9.24 14.24 11.25
N LEU A 68 -8.33 13.26 11.34
CA LEU A 68 -8.00 12.41 10.20
C LEU A 68 -9.27 11.65 9.84
N VAL A 69 -9.90 12.10 8.76
CA VAL A 69 -11.10 11.46 8.29
C VAL A 69 -10.74 10.01 8.00
N GLN A 70 -11.32 9.08 8.76
CA GLN A 70 -11.34 7.65 8.47
C GLN A 70 -12.26 7.39 7.25
N ASN A 71 -12.10 8.20 6.21
CA ASN A 71 -12.71 7.96 4.93
C ASN A 71 -11.88 6.89 4.24
N GLU A 72 -12.57 5.94 3.60
CA GLU A 72 -11.98 4.85 2.83
C GLU A 72 -11.12 5.30 1.63
N THR A 73 -10.96 6.62 1.43
CA THR A 73 -10.15 7.22 0.37
C THR A 73 -8.82 7.78 0.86
N ASN A 74 -8.58 7.91 2.18
CA ASN A 74 -7.32 8.48 2.67
C ASN A 74 -6.17 7.46 2.59
N PRO A 75 -5.11 7.70 1.80
CA PRO A 75 -4.04 6.74 1.58
C PRO A 75 -2.98 6.72 2.69
N TRP A 76 -3.08 7.60 3.69
CA TRP A 76 -2.10 7.74 4.79
C TRP A 76 -2.57 7.13 6.11
N VAL A 77 -3.77 6.55 6.13
CA VAL A 77 -4.37 5.92 7.31
C VAL A 77 -4.30 4.41 7.14
N TYR A 78 -3.70 3.74 8.12
CA TYR A 78 -3.63 2.28 8.15
C TYR A 78 -5.02 1.69 8.34
N ARG A 79 -5.30 0.61 7.61
CA ARG A 79 -6.57 -0.10 7.72
C ARG A 79 -6.30 -1.57 7.96
N HIS A 80 -6.99 -2.11 8.95
CA HIS A 80 -7.09 -3.55 9.10
C HIS A 80 -8.03 -4.09 8.02
N SER A 81 -7.65 -5.20 7.42
CA SER A 81 -8.50 -6.01 6.54
C SER A 81 -8.44 -7.45 7.03
N ALA A 82 -9.42 -8.28 6.74
CA ALA A 82 -9.34 -9.71 7.06
C ALA A 82 -8.77 -10.47 5.85
N ASP A 83 -7.63 -10.01 5.33
CA ASP A 83 -7.02 -10.58 4.12
C ASP A 83 -6.20 -11.84 4.43
N ILE A 84 -6.14 -12.73 3.46
CA ILE A 84 -5.29 -13.93 3.55
C ILE A 84 -3.84 -13.52 3.29
N PRO A 85 -2.86 -13.99 4.10
CA PRO A 85 -1.46 -13.67 3.87
C PRO A 85 -0.97 -14.10 2.49
N VAL A 86 -0.17 -13.25 1.85
CA VAL A 86 0.45 -13.52 0.55
C VAL A 86 1.93 -13.85 0.75
N VAL A 87 2.37 -15.00 0.26
CA VAL A 87 3.77 -15.42 0.30
C VAL A 87 4.51 -14.83 -0.91
N GLY A 88 5.41 -13.88 -0.66
CA GLY A 88 6.33 -13.33 -1.65
C GLY A 88 7.70 -14.00 -1.62
N THR A 89 8.68 -13.44 -2.33
CA THR A 89 10.05 -13.97 -2.36
C THR A 89 10.82 -13.58 -1.11
N HIS A 90 10.63 -12.35 -0.62
CA HIS A 90 11.36 -11.80 0.52
C HIS A 90 10.64 -12.00 1.86
N ALA A 91 9.31 -12.06 1.88
CA ALA A 91 8.54 -12.28 3.11
C ALA A 91 7.13 -12.82 2.85
N THR A 92 6.45 -13.21 3.94
CA THR A 92 4.99 -13.41 3.95
C THR A 92 4.32 -12.14 4.41
N TYR A 93 3.49 -11.56 3.56
CA TYR A 93 2.80 -10.29 3.76
C TYR A 93 1.40 -10.53 4.31
N TRP A 94 1.12 -9.98 5.48
CA TRP A 94 -0.11 -10.21 6.21
C TRP A 94 -1.18 -9.18 5.84
N ASP A 95 -2.21 -9.13 6.67
CA ASP A 95 -3.39 -8.35 6.48
C ASP A 95 -3.18 -6.85 6.73
N GLY A 96 -4.14 -6.08 6.26
CA GLY A 96 -4.15 -4.63 6.38
C GLY A 96 -3.16 -3.91 5.46
N GLY A 97 -2.98 -2.63 5.76
CA GLY A 97 -2.07 -1.73 5.05
C GLY A 97 -2.68 -0.37 4.74
N TYR A 98 -2.01 0.35 3.84
CA TYR A 98 -2.41 1.66 3.34
C TYR A 98 -2.97 1.52 1.94
N TYR A 99 -4.15 2.11 1.68
CA TYR A 99 -4.91 1.83 0.47
C TYR A 99 -5.14 3.06 -0.39
N VAL A 100 -4.97 2.90 -1.71
CA VAL A 100 -5.43 3.84 -2.73
C VAL A 100 -6.48 3.12 -3.57
N THR A 101 -7.72 3.62 -3.57
CA THR A 101 -8.84 3.01 -4.30
C THR A 101 -9.16 3.81 -5.56
N PHE A 102 -9.03 3.19 -6.72
CA PHE A 102 -9.46 3.76 -8.00
C PHE A 102 -10.88 3.32 -8.32
N ALA A 103 -11.86 4.18 -8.03
CA ALA A 103 -13.25 3.98 -8.45
C ALA A 103 -13.43 4.26 -9.95
N ASN A 104 -12.69 5.21 -10.50
CA ASN A 104 -12.62 5.48 -11.92
C ASN A 104 -11.28 5.00 -12.48
N ILE A 105 -11.33 3.97 -13.33
CA ILE A 105 -10.16 3.32 -13.93
C ILE A 105 -9.79 3.91 -15.30
N THR A 106 -10.34 5.08 -15.68
CA THR A 106 -9.87 5.74 -16.90
C THR A 106 -8.39 6.11 -16.76
N PRO A 107 -7.57 5.96 -17.81
CA PRO A 107 -6.15 6.26 -17.74
C PRO A 107 -5.87 7.67 -17.18
N THR A 108 -6.67 8.66 -17.57
CA THR A 108 -6.56 10.04 -17.09
C THR A 108 -6.81 10.19 -15.57
N ALA A 109 -7.81 9.50 -15.02
CA ALA A 109 -8.13 9.58 -13.61
C ALA A 109 -7.07 8.87 -12.76
N VAL A 110 -6.65 7.68 -13.19
CA VAL A 110 -5.59 6.90 -12.53
C VAL A 110 -4.29 7.69 -12.53
N LEU A 111 -3.87 8.22 -13.70
CA LEU A 111 -2.65 9.02 -13.82
C LEU A 111 -2.71 10.29 -12.96
N ALA A 112 -3.86 10.95 -12.86
CA ALA A 112 -4.01 12.12 -12.00
C ALA A 112 -3.81 11.79 -10.52
N THR A 113 -4.36 10.67 -10.03
CA THR A 113 -4.15 10.22 -8.65
C THR A 113 -2.68 9.82 -8.41
N VAL A 114 -2.07 9.08 -9.33
CA VAL A 114 -0.65 8.69 -9.22
C VAL A 114 0.26 9.93 -9.19
N ALA A 115 0.00 10.92 -10.05
CA ALA A 115 0.76 12.17 -10.10
C ALA A 115 0.65 13.00 -8.81
N GLN A 116 -0.37 12.78 -7.97
CA GLN A 116 -0.48 13.40 -6.65
C GLN A 116 0.29 12.61 -5.56
N LEU A 117 0.35 11.28 -5.69
CA LEU A 117 0.99 10.40 -4.71
C LEU A 117 2.51 10.31 -4.87
N GLU A 118 3.00 10.39 -6.09
CA GLU A 118 4.42 10.34 -6.40
C GLU A 118 5.24 11.44 -5.68
N PRO A 119 4.91 12.74 -5.80
CA PRO A 119 5.70 13.80 -5.15
C PRO A 119 5.57 13.80 -3.62
N SER A 120 4.50 13.20 -3.08
CA SER A 120 4.33 13.05 -1.63
C SER A 120 5.10 11.84 -1.06
N GLY A 121 5.77 11.04 -1.90
CA GLY A 121 6.57 9.91 -1.45
C GLY A 121 5.74 8.81 -0.80
N TRP A 122 4.55 8.54 -1.35
CA TRP A 122 3.70 7.46 -0.82
C TRP A 122 4.45 6.13 -0.81
N ILE A 123 5.25 5.84 -1.83
CA ILE A 123 6.24 4.75 -1.81
C ILE A 123 7.59 5.34 -1.40
N ASP A 124 8.18 4.82 -0.32
CA ASP A 124 9.46 5.27 0.22
C ASP A 124 10.31 4.09 0.74
N ARG A 125 11.46 4.37 1.36
CA ARG A 125 12.34 3.35 1.96
C ARG A 125 11.68 2.45 3.03
N TYR A 126 10.58 2.97 3.61
CA TYR A 126 9.61 2.33 4.50
C TYR A 126 8.95 1.08 3.92
N THR A 127 8.68 1.18 2.62
CA THR A 127 7.80 0.27 1.90
C THR A 127 8.47 -1.09 1.72
N ARG A 128 7.68 -2.16 1.89
CA ARG A 128 8.13 -3.56 1.75
C ARG A 128 7.33 -4.35 0.73
N ALA A 129 6.10 -3.92 0.47
CA ALA A 129 5.30 -4.46 -0.60
C ALA A 129 4.27 -3.43 -1.06
N VAL A 130 4.01 -3.45 -2.36
CA VAL A 130 2.85 -2.81 -2.97
C VAL A 130 2.10 -3.85 -3.78
N PHE A 131 0.82 -3.99 -3.47
CA PHE A 131 -0.11 -4.85 -4.17
C PHE A 131 -0.96 -4.02 -5.13
N ILE A 132 -1.18 -4.53 -6.34
CA ILE A 132 -2.26 -4.09 -7.23
C ILE A 132 -3.32 -5.19 -7.25
N GLU A 133 -4.51 -4.86 -6.77
CA GLU A 133 -5.60 -5.79 -6.55
C GLU A 133 -6.80 -5.40 -7.43
N MET A 134 -7.27 -6.32 -8.27
CA MET A 134 -8.43 -6.11 -9.13
C MET A 134 -9.14 -7.42 -9.49
N THR A 135 -10.44 -7.33 -9.76
CA THR A 135 -11.22 -8.46 -10.28
C THR A 135 -11.65 -8.17 -11.71
N ILE A 136 -11.43 -9.13 -12.60
CA ILE A 136 -11.81 -9.08 -14.00
C ILE A 136 -12.91 -10.12 -14.22
N TYR A 137 -13.97 -9.74 -14.91
CA TYR A 137 -15.02 -10.66 -15.31
C TYR A 137 -15.10 -10.76 -16.84
N ASN A 138 -15.23 -12.00 -17.32
CA ASN A 138 -15.50 -12.31 -18.72
C ASN A 138 -16.92 -12.90 -18.84
N PRO A 139 -17.89 -12.18 -19.45
CA PRO A 139 -19.27 -12.63 -19.57
C PRO A 139 -19.46 -13.78 -20.57
N HIS A 140 -18.59 -13.91 -21.57
CA HIS A 140 -18.69 -14.98 -22.57
C HIS A 140 -18.32 -16.34 -22.00
N ALA A 141 -17.31 -16.36 -21.13
CA ALA A 141 -16.87 -17.58 -20.42
C ALA A 141 -17.54 -17.75 -19.05
N ASN A 142 -18.27 -16.74 -18.56
CA ASN A 142 -18.80 -16.66 -17.19
C ASN A 142 -17.70 -16.92 -16.13
N LEU A 143 -16.55 -16.25 -16.28
CA LEU A 143 -15.37 -16.45 -15.44
C LEU A 143 -14.99 -15.17 -14.71
N PHE A 144 -14.73 -15.29 -13.41
CA PHE A 144 -14.06 -14.27 -12.61
C PHE A 144 -12.57 -14.59 -12.48
N SER A 145 -11.71 -13.62 -12.74
CA SER A 145 -10.27 -13.68 -12.53
C SER A 145 -9.88 -12.64 -11.49
N VAL A 146 -9.28 -13.09 -10.39
CA VAL A 146 -8.76 -12.23 -9.33
C VAL A 146 -7.28 -12.03 -9.59
N VAL A 147 -6.87 -10.78 -9.79
CA VAL A 147 -5.48 -10.40 -10.07
C VAL A 147 -4.92 -9.72 -8.83
N ASN A 148 -3.83 -10.29 -8.30
CA ASN A 148 -3.02 -9.72 -7.24
C ASN A 148 -1.58 -9.65 -7.73
N LEU A 149 -1.13 -8.46 -8.11
CA LEU A 149 0.28 -8.24 -8.46
C LEU A 149 1.03 -7.74 -7.23
N LEU A 150 2.07 -8.44 -6.82
CA LEU A 150 2.96 -8.05 -5.73
C LEU A 150 4.26 -7.47 -6.30
N SER A 151 4.63 -6.26 -5.85
CA SER A 151 5.97 -5.69 -6.00
C SER A 151 6.61 -5.57 -4.62
N GLU A 152 7.78 -6.16 -4.45
CA GLU A 152 8.58 -6.19 -3.21
C GLU A 152 9.91 -5.44 -3.36
#